data_AF-A0A4S8ZVY4-F1
#
_entry.id   AF-A0A4S8ZVY4-F1
#
_cell.length_a   1.000
_cell.length_b   1.000
_cell.length_c   1.000
_cell.angle_alpha   90.00
_cell.angle_beta   90.00
_cell.angle_gamma   90.00
#
_symmetry.space_group_name_H-M   'P 1'
#
loop_
_entity.id
_entity.type
_entity.pdbx_description
1 polymer ?
#
loop_
_entity_poly.entity_id
_entity_poly.type
_entity_poly.pdbx_seq_one_letter_code
_entity_poly.pdbx_strand_id
1 'polypeptide(L)'
;MLITKSILTLSALTSLVAAQGHLAVLGADGVSVGYSVNAPEIGGTKDVSAESSPNNADKVDQPTTPNQPGQTPTPVMAPTKPSGPLSIPVKKEPVSTVLPASTPVRSPAVEERPIGADPAADPAHPIGVWFINQNAVKQYISVDWARKDYEKYGKHPILDFTNTTVEPGQKTWIEGMSFLSPKFFVGVSPNHNSPEIGDHRNHDTAVEFSWKSEDGQTYYDVDIEKGFSSPVWCHGQGQGWATGQGCVTDVLAACPEKFKSYNPDSGVYDQCLGTLEADSIQFRLSQCPHTYVRSNDDWNTRTVSGSHVLICTIVSTPATSEFQAVQLAEAERKRNGGLPANAVLPRRALPHGHLKAKAFSRHA
;
A
#
# COMPACT_ATOMS: atom_id res chain seq x y z
N MET A 1 -23.64 -56.87 -23.83
CA MET A 1 -23.42 -55.40 -23.81
C MET A 1 -21.98 -55.20 -23.36
N LEU A 2 -21.09 -54.83 -24.30
CA LEU A 2 -19.64 -54.87 -24.12
C LEU A 2 -19.16 -53.77 -23.16
N ILE A 3 -18.25 -54.16 -22.27
CA ILE A 3 -17.51 -53.33 -21.33
C ILE A 3 -16.26 -52.80 -22.05
N THR A 4 -16.12 -51.48 -22.19
CA THR A 4 -14.87 -50.84 -22.62
C THR A 4 -14.22 -50.14 -21.43
N LYS A 5 -13.12 -50.75 -20.95
CA LYS A 5 -12.13 -50.15 -20.06
C LYS A 5 -11.21 -49.25 -20.90
N SER A 6 -11.07 -47.98 -20.54
CA SER A 6 -9.96 -47.15 -21.01
C SER A 6 -8.91 -47.03 -19.91
N ILE A 7 -7.79 -47.69 -20.17
CA ILE A 7 -6.50 -47.58 -19.49
C ILE A 7 -5.78 -46.41 -20.13
N LEU A 8 -5.32 -45.44 -19.33
CA LEU A 8 -4.34 -44.45 -19.77
C LEU A 8 -3.19 -44.41 -18.76
N THR A 9 -2.03 -44.71 -19.30
CA THR A 9 -0.75 -45.01 -18.67
C THR A 9 0.03 -43.76 -18.29
N LEU A 10 0.82 -43.92 -17.22
CA LEU A 10 1.92 -43.11 -16.72
C LEU A 10 2.83 -42.51 -17.81
N SER A 11 3.28 -41.27 -17.56
CA SER A 11 4.66 -40.84 -17.82
C SER A 11 5.11 -39.94 -16.68
N ALA A 12 5.97 -40.49 -15.82
CA ALA A 12 6.71 -39.76 -14.81
C ALA A 12 7.96 -39.14 -15.46
N LEU A 13 8.15 -37.84 -15.32
CA LEU A 13 9.44 -37.19 -15.57
C LEU A 13 10.00 -36.69 -14.24
N THR A 14 11.02 -37.40 -13.77
CA THR A 14 11.94 -36.95 -12.72
C THR A 14 12.87 -35.89 -13.29
N SER A 15 12.84 -34.68 -12.73
CA SER A 15 13.89 -33.68 -12.91
C SER A 15 14.51 -33.38 -11.55
N LEU A 16 15.66 -33.98 -11.33
CA LEU A 16 16.56 -33.70 -10.21
C LEU A 16 17.35 -32.43 -10.58
N VAL A 17 17.16 -31.32 -9.87
CA VAL A 17 18.07 -30.17 -9.93
C VAL A 17 18.63 -29.94 -8.54
N ALA A 18 19.96 -30.01 -8.47
CA ALA A 18 20.74 -29.84 -7.26
C ALA A 18 20.55 -28.44 -6.66
N ALA A 19 20.29 -28.42 -5.36
CA ALA A 19 20.20 -27.22 -4.54
C ALA A 19 21.60 -26.69 -4.18
N GLN A 20 21.79 -25.37 -4.31
CA GLN A 20 22.77 -24.50 -3.63
C GLN A 20 22.54 -23.08 -4.20
N GLY A 21 22.24 -22.00 -3.48
CA GLY A 21 21.91 -21.75 -2.10
C GLY A 21 21.66 -20.23 -1.95
N HIS A 22 20.44 -19.85 -1.58
CA HIS A 22 20.20 -18.71 -0.69
C HIS A 22 19.57 -19.32 0.56
N LEU A 23 20.24 -19.15 1.70
CA LEU A 23 19.78 -19.67 2.97
C LEU A 23 18.60 -18.82 3.47
N ALA A 24 17.41 -19.04 2.93
CA ALA A 24 16.18 -18.73 3.65
C ALA A 24 16.05 -19.81 4.73
N VAL A 25 16.57 -19.53 5.93
CA VAL A 25 16.28 -20.37 7.09
C VAL A 25 14.88 -20.02 7.55
N LEU A 26 13.91 -20.83 7.14
CA LEU A 26 12.59 -20.82 7.75
C LEU A 26 12.76 -21.35 9.18
N GLY A 27 12.58 -20.47 10.15
CA GLY A 27 12.38 -20.90 11.53
C GLY A 27 11.06 -21.66 11.66
N ALA A 28 10.92 -22.46 12.72
CA ALA A 28 9.66 -23.18 13.02
C ALA A 28 8.48 -22.23 13.31
N ASP A 29 8.72 -20.91 13.37
CA ASP A 29 7.79 -19.83 13.61
C ASP A 29 7.36 -19.08 12.32
N GLY A 30 7.84 -19.49 11.13
CA GLY A 30 7.36 -18.95 9.85
C GLY A 30 7.83 -17.52 9.52
N VAL A 31 8.72 -16.92 10.30
CA VAL A 31 9.21 -15.56 10.05
C VAL A 31 10.38 -15.59 9.06
N SER A 32 10.27 -14.84 7.95
CA SER A 32 11.38 -14.58 7.03
C SER A 32 11.86 -13.13 7.16
N VAL A 33 13.17 -12.90 7.05
CA VAL A 33 13.78 -11.56 7.04
C VAL A 33 14.66 -11.44 5.81
N GLY A 34 14.37 -10.46 4.94
CA GLY A 34 15.25 -10.06 3.86
C GLY A 34 16.40 -9.20 4.39
N TYR A 35 17.62 -9.46 3.95
CA TYR A 35 18.77 -8.59 4.21
C TYR A 35 18.94 -7.61 3.06
N SER A 36 18.93 -6.30 3.36
CA SER A 36 19.50 -5.29 2.47
C SER A 36 20.96 -5.09 2.84
N VAL A 37 21.88 -5.44 1.93
CA VAL A 37 23.32 -5.20 2.09
C VAL A 37 23.65 -3.93 1.34
N ASN A 38 23.37 -2.76 1.92
CA ASN A 38 23.92 -1.46 1.55
C ASN A 38 23.54 -0.42 2.62
N ALA A 39 24.39 -0.25 3.64
CA ALA A 39 24.37 0.93 4.50
C ALA A 39 25.67 1.71 4.25
N PRO A 40 25.62 3.01 3.88
CA PRO A 40 26.82 3.83 3.83
C PRO A 40 27.30 4.17 5.25
N GLU A 41 28.61 4.27 5.37
CA GLU A 41 29.37 4.52 6.60
C GLU A 41 28.95 5.81 7.32
N ILE A 42 28.82 5.71 8.64
CA ILE A 42 28.61 6.84 9.55
C ILE A 42 29.92 7.64 9.65
N GLY A 43 29.90 8.89 9.21
CA GLY A 43 31.02 9.82 9.35
C GLY A 43 30.61 11.17 9.95
N GLY A 44 31.09 11.43 11.17
CA GLY A 44 31.56 12.76 11.59
C GLY A 44 30.54 13.81 12.04
N THR A 45 30.42 13.97 13.36
CA THR A 45 29.91 15.16 14.06
C THR A 45 30.69 16.43 13.68
N LYS A 46 29.97 17.52 13.40
CA LYS A 46 30.48 18.90 13.56
C LYS A 46 29.40 19.80 14.17
N ASP A 47 29.79 20.40 15.29
CA ASP A 47 29.12 21.50 15.98
C ASP A 47 28.91 22.71 15.06
N VAL A 48 27.74 23.35 15.13
CA VAL A 48 27.59 24.78 14.88
C VAL A 48 26.61 25.38 15.88
N SER A 49 27.12 26.36 16.60
CA SER A 49 26.51 27.15 17.65
C SER A 49 25.28 27.96 17.20
N ALA A 50 24.43 28.22 18.19
CA ALA A 50 23.36 29.20 18.16
C ALA A 50 23.88 30.63 17.97
N GLU A 51 23.18 31.42 17.15
CA GLU A 51 23.13 32.87 17.30
C GLU A 51 21.75 33.41 16.89
N SER A 52 21.34 34.41 17.64
CA SER A 52 20.01 35.00 17.78
C SER A 52 19.62 36.01 16.70
N SER A 53 18.30 36.09 16.41
CA SER A 53 17.39 37.24 16.16
C SER A 53 17.93 38.70 16.12
N PRO A 54 17.15 39.73 15.65
CA PRO A 54 15.86 39.75 14.92
C PRO A 54 15.68 40.91 13.86
N ASN A 55 14.45 40.99 13.31
CA ASN A 55 13.64 42.21 13.03
C ASN A 55 13.57 42.87 11.64
N ASN A 56 12.31 43.27 11.37
CA ASN A 56 11.76 44.32 10.49
C ASN A 56 11.70 44.07 8.98
N ALA A 57 10.77 44.61 8.21
CA ALA A 57 9.40 45.14 8.33
C ALA A 57 9.12 45.74 6.94
N ASP A 58 7.89 45.57 6.44
CA ASP A 58 7.15 46.36 5.45
C ASP A 58 7.86 47.30 4.44
N LYS A 59 7.57 47.08 3.15
CA LYS A 59 7.02 48.09 2.19
C LYS A 59 6.77 47.43 0.81
N VAL A 60 5.53 47.34 0.34
CA VAL A 60 4.76 48.32 -0.49
C VAL A 60 5.24 48.42 -1.95
N ASP A 61 4.41 47.83 -2.81
CA ASP A 61 3.88 48.24 -4.13
C ASP A 61 4.73 48.78 -5.29
N GLN A 62 4.48 48.12 -6.42
CA GLN A 62 4.11 48.67 -7.75
C GLN A 62 5.16 48.80 -8.88
N PRO A 63 4.72 48.83 -10.16
CA PRO A 63 5.16 47.86 -11.17
C PRO A 63 5.85 48.50 -12.38
N THR A 64 6.51 47.71 -13.23
CA THR A 64 6.70 48.07 -14.65
C THR A 64 7.10 46.85 -15.51
N THR A 65 6.26 46.54 -16.49
CA THR A 65 6.58 45.85 -17.76
C THR A 65 7.16 46.88 -18.76
N PRO A 66 7.54 46.56 -20.03
CA PRO A 66 7.94 45.30 -20.67
C PRO A 66 9.20 45.46 -21.60
N ASN A 67 9.54 44.40 -22.37
CA ASN A 67 10.32 44.39 -23.63
C ASN A 67 11.84 44.58 -23.49
N GLN A 68 12.77 43.92 -24.21
CA GLN A 68 12.77 43.16 -25.46
C GLN A 68 14.13 42.38 -25.54
N PRO A 69 14.45 41.64 -26.65
CA PRO A 69 15.28 40.44 -26.61
C PRO A 69 16.71 40.62 -27.11
N GLY A 70 17.51 39.56 -26.89
CA GLY A 70 18.51 39.10 -27.85
C GLY A 70 19.88 39.75 -27.72
N GLN A 71 20.84 38.98 -27.19
CA GLN A 71 22.23 39.08 -27.61
C GLN A 71 22.98 37.79 -27.29
N THR A 72 23.31 37.05 -28.35
CA THR A 72 24.39 36.06 -28.39
C THR A 72 25.72 36.81 -28.36
N PRO A 73 26.72 36.29 -27.63
CA PRO A 73 28.02 36.11 -28.29
C PRO A 73 28.68 34.77 -27.97
N THR A 74 29.21 34.17 -29.02
CA THR A 74 30.17 33.06 -29.07
C THR A 74 31.59 33.54 -28.68
N PRO A 75 32.60 32.65 -28.75
CA PRO A 75 33.19 31.84 -27.68
C PRO A 75 34.46 32.50 -27.09
N VAL A 76 35.20 31.80 -26.22
CA VAL A 76 36.68 31.65 -26.26
C VAL A 76 37.22 31.02 -24.97
N MET A 77 38.28 30.22 -25.17
CA MET A 77 39.31 29.74 -24.24
C MET A 77 39.10 28.44 -23.46
N ALA A 78 39.81 27.42 -23.96
CA ALA A 78 40.28 26.26 -23.23
C ALA A 78 41.30 26.64 -22.14
N PRO A 79 41.40 25.81 -21.08
CA PRO A 79 42.71 25.41 -20.59
C PRO A 79 42.84 23.89 -20.38
N THR A 80 43.94 23.39 -20.93
CA THR A 80 44.94 22.50 -20.29
C THR A 80 44.48 21.40 -19.32
N LYS A 81 44.66 20.18 -19.84
CA LYS A 81 44.81 18.86 -19.20
C LYS A 81 45.65 18.87 -17.90
N PRO A 82 45.22 18.09 -16.89
CA PRO A 82 46.16 17.27 -16.12
C PRO A 82 45.83 15.79 -16.27
N SER A 83 46.87 15.02 -16.58
CA SER A 83 46.92 13.56 -16.62
C SER A 83 46.69 12.95 -15.23
N GLY A 84 45.58 12.22 -15.07
CA GLY A 84 45.31 11.34 -13.95
C GLY A 84 45.75 9.88 -14.21
N PRO A 85 45.88 9.05 -13.15
CA PRO A 85 46.50 7.73 -13.21
C PRO A 85 45.64 6.67 -13.89
N LEU A 86 46.31 5.70 -14.54
CA LEU A 86 45.70 4.54 -15.18
C LEU A 86 44.79 3.77 -14.21
N SER A 87 43.50 3.68 -14.55
CA SER A 87 42.57 2.72 -13.96
C SER A 87 42.53 1.46 -14.82
N ILE A 88 42.86 0.32 -14.23
CA ILE A 88 42.74 -1.00 -14.84
C ILE A 88 41.24 -1.37 -14.86
N PRO A 89 40.63 -1.68 -16.02
CA PRO A 89 39.25 -2.13 -16.05
C PRO A 89 39.16 -3.57 -15.54
N VAL A 90 38.68 -3.74 -14.30
CA VAL A 90 38.19 -5.04 -13.84
C VAL A 90 36.83 -5.26 -14.49
N LYS A 91 36.81 -6.10 -15.52
CA LYS A 91 35.60 -6.58 -16.19
C LYS A 91 34.83 -7.46 -15.19
N LYS A 92 33.91 -6.87 -14.43
CA LYS A 92 32.92 -7.61 -13.65
C LYS A 92 31.88 -8.15 -14.63
N GLU A 93 31.87 -9.46 -14.81
CA GLU A 93 30.74 -10.13 -15.45
C GLU A 93 29.48 -9.94 -14.59
N PRO A 94 28.34 -9.55 -15.19
CA PRO A 94 27.09 -9.51 -14.45
C PRO A 94 26.69 -10.95 -14.09
N VAL A 95 26.79 -11.28 -12.80
CA VAL A 95 26.14 -12.47 -12.24
C VAL A 95 24.64 -12.22 -12.36
N SER A 96 24.03 -12.77 -13.41
CA SER A 96 22.58 -12.75 -13.60
C SER A 96 21.96 -13.71 -12.59
N THR A 97 21.47 -13.16 -11.49
CA THR A 97 20.68 -13.90 -10.50
C THR A 97 19.28 -14.10 -11.07
N VAL A 98 19.03 -15.28 -11.63
CA VAL A 98 17.68 -15.70 -12.01
C VAL A 98 16.89 -15.93 -10.72
N LEU A 99 16.03 -14.98 -10.37
CA LEU A 99 15.07 -15.15 -9.28
C LEU A 99 14.17 -16.36 -9.60
N PRO A 100 13.87 -17.23 -8.64
CA PRO A 100 12.88 -18.28 -8.84
C PRO A 100 11.55 -17.61 -9.18
N ALA A 101 10.91 -18.07 -10.27
CA ALA A 101 9.60 -17.60 -10.67
C ALA A 101 8.64 -17.75 -9.48
N SER A 102 8.16 -16.64 -8.95
CA SER A 102 7.09 -16.60 -7.96
C SER A 102 5.90 -17.35 -8.53
N THR A 103 5.48 -18.43 -7.88
CA THR A 103 4.27 -19.16 -8.22
C THR A 103 3.13 -18.12 -8.34
N PRO A 104 2.39 -18.07 -9.46
CA PRO A 104 1.32 -17.09 -9.59
C PRO A 104 0.34 -17.27 -8.44
N VAL A 105 0.24 -16.26 -7.57
CA VAL A 105 -0.79 -16.21 -6.54
C VAL A 105 -2.11 -16.16 -7.29
N ARG A 106 -2.93 -17.20 -7.12
CA ARG A 106 -4.24 -17.27 -7.76
C ARG A 106 -5.11 -16.18 -7.14
N SER A 107 -5.26 -15.05 -7.83
CA SER A 107 -6.21 -14.03 -7.44
C SER A 107 -7.61 -14.67 -7.37
N PRO A 108 -8.39 -14.42 -6.32
CA PRO A 108 -9.80 -14.76 -6.36
C PRO A 108 -10.38 -14.06 -7.60
N ALA A 109 -11.08 -14.83 -8.44
CA ALA A 109 -11.77 -14.21 -9.56
C ALA A 109 -12.74 -13.18 -8.98
N VAL A 110 -12.88 -12.02 -9.63
CA VAL A 110 -13.86 -10.98 -9.25
C VAL A 110 -15.29 -11.56 -9.08
N GLU A 111 -15.54 -12.73 -9.70
CA GLU A 111 -16.77 -13.51 -9.59
C GLU A 111 -17.03 -14.14 -8.21
N GLU A 112 -16.00 -14.39 -7.39
CA GLU A 112 -16.16 -14.92 -6.03
C GLU A 112 -16.62 -13.82 -5.07
N ARG A 113 -17.94 -13.64 -5.04
CA ARG A 113 -18.64 -12.73 -4.15
C ARG A 113 -18.42 -13.09 -2.67
N PRO A 114 -17.93 -12.16 -1.83
CA PRO A 114 -17.87 -12.36 -0.39
C PRO A 114 -19.27 -12.50 0.23
N ILE A 115 -19.38 -13.33 1.27
CA ILE A 115 -20.62 -13.46 2.04
C ILE A 115 -20.96 -12.08 2.66
N GLY A 116 -22.18 -11.60 2.44
CA GLY A 116 -22.65 -10.32 2.98
C GLY A 116 -22.26 -9.08 2.17
N ALA A 117 -21.66 -9.23 0.98
CA ALA A 117 -21.27 -8.12 0.14
C ALA A 117 -22.44 -7.26 -0.39
N ASP A 118 -23.64 -7.83 -0.54
CA ASP A 118 -24.83 -7.03 -0.91
C ASP A 118 -25.73 -6.88 0.33
N PRO A 119 -25.63 -5.77 1.08
CA PRO A 119 -26.65 -5.46 2.07
C PRO A 119 -27.98 -5.20 1.36
N ALA A 120 -29.06 -5.63 2.00
CA ALA A 120 -30.41 -5.26 1.60
C ALA A 120 -30.56 -3.72 1.56
N ALA A 121 -31.60 -3.25 0.88
CA ALA A 121 -31.96 -1.83 0.90
C ALA A 121 -32.08 -1.33 2.36
N ASP A 122 -31.47 -0.18 2.63
CA ASP A 122 -31.38 0.40 3.96
C ASP A 122 -32.04 1.77 3.98
N PRO A 123 -33.36 1.84 4.21
CA PRO A 123 -34.10 3.10 4.14
C PRO A 123 -33.71 4.08 5.26
N ALA A 124 -33.01 3.63 6.30
CA ALA A 124 -32.53 4.51 7.38
C ALA A 124 -31.28 5.32 6.96
N HIS A 125 -30.60 4.89 5.89
CA HIS A 125 -29.32 5.45 5.46
C HIS A 125 -29.40 5.89 3.99
N PRO A 126 -30.00 7.07 3.70
CA PRO A 126 -30.36 7.45 2.32
C PRO A 126 -29.18 7.92 1.46
N ILE A 127 -28.09 8.42 2.07
CA ILE A 127 -26.90 8.94 1.38
C ILE A 127 -25.67 8.67 2.23
N GLY A 128 -24.66 8.00 1.67
CA GLY A 128 -23.41 7.73 2.38
C GLY A 128 -22.70 6.49 1.87
N VAL A 129 -21.85 5.91 2.72
CA VAL A 129 -21.07 4.72 2.40
C VAL A 129 -21.02 3.76 3.58
N TRP A 130 -21.22 2.47 3.28
CA TRP A 130 -20.91 1.38 4.18
C TRP A 130 -19.52 0.85 3.88
N PHE A 131 -18.68 0.75 4.91
CA PHE A 131 -17.46 -0.03 4.84
C PHE A 131 -17.64 -1.34 5.59
N ILE A 132 -17.40 -2.47 4.93
CA ILE A 132 -17.54 -3.82 5.48
C ILE A 132 -16.17 -4.47 5.49
N ASN A 133 -15.62 -4.73 6.67
CA ASN A 133 -14.31 -5.37 6.78
C ASN A 133 -14.45 -6.89 6.78
N GLN A 134 -14.15 -7.51 5.64
CA GLN A 134 -14.05 -8.97 5.51
C GLN A 134 -12.60 -9.46 5.68
N ASN A 135 -11.65 -8.55 5.86
CA ASN A 135 -10.25 -8.89 6.10
C ASN A 135 -10.06 -9.38 7.54
N ALA A 136 -9.04 -10.21 7.76
CA ALA A 136 -8.72 -10.75 9.09
C ALA A 136 -8.04 -9.74 10.02
N VAL A 137 -7.61 -8.58 9.50
CA VAL A 137 -6.99 -7.52 10.30
C VAL A 137 -7.87 -6.28 10.40
N LYS A 138 -7.66 -5.51 11.47
CA LYS A 138 -8.28 -4.21 11.69
C LYS A 138 -7.91 -3.24 10.57
N GLN A 139 -8.90 -2.48 10.12
CA GLN A 139 -8.74 -1.49 9.05
C GLN A 139 -8.97 -0.09 9.60
N TYR A 140 -8.19 0.85 9.09
CA TYR A 140 -8.28 2.28 9.38
C TYR A 140 -8.86 2.96 8.16
N ILE A 141 -9.89 3.76 8.40
CA ILE A 141 -10.53 4.58 7.38
C ILE A 141 -10.34 6.01 7.79
N SER A 142 -9.70 6.80 6.95
CA SER A 142 -9.65 8.25 7.09
C SER A 142 -10.33 8.92 5.92
N VAL A 143 -10.77 10.15 6.11
CA VAL A 143 -11.37 10.95 5.04
C VAL A 143 -10.55 12.22 4.85
N ASP A 144 -10.50 12.68 3.61
CA ASP A 144 -10.10 14.03 3.24
C ASP A 144 -11.27 14.72 2.55
N TRP A 145 -11.59 15.91 3.05
CA TRP A 145 -12.70 16.72 2.57
C TRP A 145 -12.13 17.87 1.77
N ALA A 146 -12.68 18.12 0.58
CA ALA A 146 -12.19 19.21 -0.24
C ALA A 146 -12.35 20.55 0.51
N ARG A 147 -11.34 21.42 0.45
CA ARG A 147 -11.37 22.74 1.11
C ARG A 147 -12.63 23.55 0.75
N LYS A 148 -13.05 23.48 -0.53
CA LYS A 148 -14.27 24.11 -1.03
C LYS A 148 -15.55 23.67 -0.28
N ASP A 149 -15.57 22.46 0.27
CA ASP A 149 -16.72 21.92 0.98
C ASP A 149 -16.82 22.55 2.38
N TYR A 150 -15.69 22.71 3.08
CA TYR A 150 -15.66 23.48 4.33
C TYR A 150 -16.01 24.95 4.11
N GLU A 151 -15.52 25.56 3.02
CA GLU A 151 -15.86 26.95 2.67
C GLU A 151 -17.36 27.11 2.40
N LYS A 152 -17.99 26.11 1.79
CA LYS A 152 -19.43 26.13 1.46
C LYS A 152 -20.34 25.85 2.65
N TYR A 153 -20.01 24.85 3.47
CA TYR A 153 -20.90 24.35 4.53
C TYR A 153 -20.47 24.75 5.95
N GLY A 154 -19.26 25.29 6.13
CA GLY A 154 -18.73 25.65 7.43
C GLY A 154 -18.51 24.43 8.33
N LYS A 155 -18.71 24.62 9.64
CA LYS A 155 -18.65 23.52 10.62
C LYS A 155 -19.90 22.65 10.46
N HIS A 156 -19.70 21.39 10.10
CA HIS A 156 -20.79 20.44 9.89
C HIS A 156 -20.39 19.07 10.48
N PRO A 157 -21.27 18.35 11.21
CA PRO A 157 -20.91 17.06 11.83
C PRO A 157 -20.34 16.02 10.85
N ILE A 158 -20.85 15.99 9.61
CA ILE A 158 -20.30 15.13 8.55
C ILE A 158 -18.86 15.52 8.18
N LEU A 159 -18.56 16.82 8.08
CA LEU A 159 -17.21 17.31 7.76
C LEU A 159 -16.26 17.22 8.96
N ASP A 160 -16.80 17.18 10.19
CA ASP A 160 -16.02 16.95 11.42
C ASP A 160 -15.53 15.48 11.53
N PHE A 161 -16.07 14.56 10.72
CA PHE A 161 -15.55 13.20 10.64
C PHE A 161 -14.16 13.20 10.00
N THR A 162 -13.18 12.61 10.68
CA THR A 162 -11.78 12.55 10.18
C THR A 162 -11.29 11.12 9.96
N ASN A 163 -11.68 10.20 10.84
CA ASN A 163 -11.28 8.79 10.76
C ASN A 163 -12.17 7.89 11.62
N THR A 164 -12.10 6.60 11.34
CA THR A 164 -12.65 5.51 12.14
C THR A 164 -11.82 4.25 11.95
N THR A 165 -12.15 3.20 12.70
CA THR A 165 -11.58 1.87 12.52
C THR A 165 -12.69 0.85 12.33
N VAL A 166 -12.43 -0.19 11.54
CA VAL A 166 -13.37 -1.28 11.30
C VAL A 166 -12.69 -2.60 11.66
N GLU A 167 -13.17 -3.26 12.71
CA GLU A 167 -12.62 -4.56 13.12
C GLU A 167 -13.03 -5.67 12.11
N PRO A 168 -12.32 -6.81 12.09
CA PRO A 168 -12.70 -7.95 11.27
C PRO A 168 -14.17 -8.36 11.48
N GLY A 169 -14.89 -8.54 10.38
CA GLY A 169 -16.32 -8.90 10.37
C GLY A 169 -17.28 -7.75 10.73
N GLN A 170 -16.78 -6.55 11.03
CA GLN A 170 -17.63 -5.39 11.32
C GLN A 170 -18.01 -4.62 10.06
N LYS A 171 -19.08 -3.84 10.19
CA LYS A 171 -19.49 -2.83 9.22
C LYS A 171 -19.58 -1.47 9.91
N THR A 172 -19.16 -0.42 9.22
CA THR A 172 -19.34 0.96 9.67
C THR A 172 -20.08 1.77 8.62
N TRP A 173 -21.00 2.62 9.07
CA TRP A 173 -21.67 3.60 8.24
C TRP A 173 -20.96 4.94 8.35
N ILE A 174 -20.81 5.62 7.22
CA ILE A 174 -20.35 7.00 7.19
C ILE A 174 -21.38 7.79 6.38
N GLU A 175 -22.00 8.76 7.06
CA GLU A 175 -23.05 9.58 6.47
C GLU A 175 -22.47 10.48 5.37
N GLY A 176 -23.19 10.54 4.25
CA GLY A 176 -22.86 11.41 3.13
C GLY A 176 -23.79 12.60 3.03
N MET A 177 -23.37 13.60 2.27
CA MET A 177 -24.19 14.77 1.94
C MET A 177 -24.16 15.01 0.44
N SER A 178 -25.26 15.52 -0.09
CA SER A 178 -25.38 15.87 -1.51
C SER A 178 -24.35 16.91 -1.91
N PHE A 179 -23.80 16.76 -3.11
CA PHE A 179 -22.78 17.62 -3.72
C PHE A 179 -21.44 17.66 -2.97
N LEU A 180 -21.19 16.75 -2.03
CA LEU A 180 -19.86 16.53 -1.45
C LEU A 180 -19.09 15.48 -2.25
N SER A 181 -17.78 15.67 -2.31
CA SER A 181 -16.85 14.78 -3.00
C SER A 181 -15.66 14.39 -2.13
N PRO A 182 -15.87 13.66 -1.02
CA PRO A 182 -14.76 13.25 -0.17
C PRO A 182 -13.89 12.18 -0.82
N LYS A 183 -12.65 12.11 -0.35
CA LYS A 183 -11.71 11.03 -0.63
C LYS A 183 -11.48 10.23 0.65
N PHE A 184 -11.86 8.96 0.66
CA PHE A 184 -11.60 8.05 1.77
C PHE A 184 -10.32 7.26 1.51
N PHE A 185 -9.54 7.01 2.55
CA PHE A 185 -8.32 6.22 2.48
C PHE A 185 -8.47 5.01 3.39
N VAL A 186 -8.17 3.83 2.85
CA VAL A 186 -8.34 2.54 3.54
C VAL A 186 -6.99 1.84 3.63
N GLY A 187 -6.59 1.50 4.85
CA GLY A 187 -5.31 0.82 5.11
C GLY A 187 -5.26 0.13 6.47
N VAL A 188 -4.19 -0.63 6.70
CA VAL A 188 -3.99 -1.42 7.94
C VAL A 188 -3.27 -0.66 9.06
N SER A 189 -2.79 0.53 8.76
CA SER A 189 -2.10 1.39 9.72
C SER A 189 -2.93 2.64 10.01
N PRO A 190 -2.81 3.23 11.21
CA PRO A 190 -3.49 4.48 11.49
C PRO A 190 -2.95 5.62 10.63
N ASN A 191 -3.85 6.24 9.87
CA ASN A 191 -3.55 7.34 8.97
C ASN A 191 -3.45 8.71 9.66
N HIS A 192 -3.35 8.75 11.00
CA HIS A 192 -3.35 9.98 11.80
C HIS A 192 -1.94 10.43 12.24
N ASN A 193 -0.89 9.68 11.89
CA ASN A 193 0.46 9.89 12.43
C ASN A 193 1.46 10.53 11.47
N SER A 194 1.10 10.81 10.21
CA SER A 194 1.92 11.72 9.43
C SER A 194 1.40 13.16 9.61
N PRO A 195 2.26 14.17 9.78
CA PRO A 195 1.91 15.61 9.74
C PRO A 195 1.22 16.07 8.43
N GLU A 196 0.87 15.12 7.57
CA GLU A 196 0.65 15.21 6.13
C GLU A 196 -0.78 14.77 5.78
N ILE A 197 -1.74 15.10 6.65
CA ILE A 197 -3.17 14.97 6.36
C ILE A 197 -3.53 15.93 5.22
N GLY A 198 -4.04 15.42 4.10
CA GLY A 198 -4.41 16.19 2.91
C GLY A 198 -3.63 15.77 1.66
N ASP A 199 -3.17 16.74 0.85
CA ASP A 199 -2.48 16.58 -0.45
C ASP A 199 -1.25 15.64 -0.45
N HIS A 200 -0.76 15.27 0.74
CA HIS A 200 0.39 14.39 0.97
C HIS A 200 -0.01 12.94 1.36
N ARG A 201 -1.31 12.61 1.48
CA ARG A 201 -1.78 11.23 1.54
C ARG A 201 -1.63 10.59 0.18
N ASN A 202 -0.54 9.87 0.00
CA ASN A 202 -0.11 9.41 -1.31
C ASN A 202 0.14 7.91 -1.38
N HIS A 203 -0.25 7.08 -0.41
CA HIS A 203 0.16 5.67 -0.45
C HIS A 203 -0.95 4.65 -0.14
N ASP A 204 -2.11 5.08 0.33
CA ASP A 204 -3.24 4.19 0.62
C ASP A 204 -4.17 3.99 -0.56
N THR A 205 -4.94 2.90 -0.51
CA THR A 205 -6.09 2.68 -1.41
C THR A 205 -7.12 3.75 -1.14
N ALA A 206 -7.39 4.58 -2.15
CA ALA A 206 -8.37 5.65 -2.08
C ALA A 206 -9.72 5.18 -2.63
N VAL A 207 -10.79 5.62 -2.00
CA VAL A 207 -12.17 5.48 -2.45
C VAL A 207 -12.72 6.89 -2.61
N GLU A 208 -13.01 7.25 -3.85
CA GLU A 208 -13.49 8.57 -4.22
C GLU A 208 -14.93 8.47 -4.66
N PHE A 209 -15.74 9.47 -4.31
CA PHE A 209 -17.08 9.55 -4.84
C PHE A 209 -17.65 10.94 -4.72
N SER A 210 -18.69 11.21 -5.50
CA SER A 210 -19.49 12.42 -5.46
C SER A 210 -20.95 12.04 -5.32
N TRP A 211 -21.58 12.37 -4.19
CA TRP A 211 -22.99 12.03 -3.97
C TRP A 211 -23.93 13.06 -4.59
N LYS A 212 -24.97 12.59 -5.29
CA LYS A 212 -25.98 13.47 -5.91
C LYS A 212 -25.32 14.65 -6.63
N SER A 213 -24.51 14.36 -7.63
CA SER A 213 -24.01 15.35 -8.59
C SER A 213 -25.16 16.13 -9.23
N GLU A 214 -24.84 17.12 -10.08
CA GLU A 214 -25.85 18.00 -10.70
C GLU A 214 -26.93 17.24 -11.49
N ASP A 215 -26.59 16.08 -12.03
CA ASP A 215 -27.51 15.18 -12.75
C ASP A 215 -28.25 14.17 -11.84
N GLY A 216 -28.07 14.30 -10.52
CA GLY A 216 -28.67 13.44 -9.51
C GLY A 216 -28.04 12.07 -9.39
N GLN A 217 -26.88 11.81 -10.00
CA GLN A 217 -26.17 10.52 -9.88
C GLN A 217 -25.21 10.51 -8.69
N THR A 218 -24.79 9.32 -8.28
CA THR A 218 -23.59 9.17 -7.44
C THR A 218 -22.48 8.61 -8.31
N TYR A 219 -21.39 9.35 -8.44
CA TYR A 219 -20.17 8.89 -9.11
C TYR A 219 -19.22 8.30 -8.08
N TYR A 220 -18.50 7.25 -8.41
CA TYR A 220 -17.46 6.70 -7.54
C TYR A 220 -16.34 6.03 -8.31
N ASP A 221 -15.19 5.95 -7.68
CA ASP A 221 -14.07 5.15 -8.11
C ASP A 221 -13.20 4.68 -6.94
N VAL A 222 -12.36 3.69 -7.23
CA VAL A 222 -11.30 3.23 -6.33
C VAL A 222 -9.98 3.55 -7.02
N ASP A 223 -9.18 4.37 -6.35
CA ASP A 223 -7.93 4.91 -6.84
C ASP A 223 -6.74 4.30 -6.08
N ILE A 224 -5.79 3.77 -6.85
CA ILE A 224 -4.52 3.26 -6.37
C ILE A 224 -3.33 3.93 -7.09
N GLU A 225 -3.55 5.09 -7.74
CA GLU A 225 -2.55 5.88 -8.46
C GLU A 225 -1.36 6.24 -7.59
N LYS A 226 -1.62 6.54 -6.31
CA LYS A 226 -0.56 6.91 -5.39
C LYS A 226 -0.05 5.71 -4.56
N GLY A 227 -0.87 4.69 -4.35
CA GLY A 227 -0.44 3.44 -3.73
C GLY A 227 -1.58 2.49 -3.41
N PHE A 228 -1.24 1.40 -2.75
CA PHE A 228 -2.18 0.38 -2.30
C PHE A 228 -1.84 -0.03 -0.87
N SER A 229 -2.83 -0.03 0.01
CA SER A 229 -2.68 -0.52 1.39
C SER A 229 -3.70 -1.59 1.76
N SER A 230 -4.84 -1.62 1.08
CA SER A 230 -5.89 -2.59 1.34
C SER A 230 -6.72 -2.91 0.10
N PRO A 231 -7.15 -4.17 -0.08
CA PRO A 231 -8.03 -4.56 -1.17
C PRO A 231 -9.44 -4.07 -0.89
N VAL A 232 -9.93 -3.14 -1.69
CA VAL A 232 -11.28 -2.56 -1.55
C VAL A 232 -12.05 -2.79 -2.84
N TRP A 233 -13.30 -3.22 -2.70
CA TRP A 233 -14.26 -3.33 -3.79
C TRP A 233 -15.55 -2.59 -3.43
N CYS A 234 -15.95 -1.62 -4.25
CA CYS A 234 -17.12 -0.80 -4.03
C CYS A 234 -18.18 -1.03 -5.12
N HIS A 235 -19.46 -0.98 -4.74
CA HIS A 235 -20.60 -0.96 -5.67
C HIS A 235 -21.79 -0.20 -5.08
N GLY A 236 -22.77 0.13 -5.91
CA GLY A 236 -24.02 0.75 -5.44
C GLY A 236 -24.89 -0.22 -4.65
N GLN A 237 -25.59 0.29 -3.63
CA GLN A 237 -26.59 -0.51 -2.91
C GLN A 237 -27.73 -0.92 -3.85
N GLY A 238 -28.07 -2.21 -3.82
CA GLY A 238 -29.07 -2.81 -4.72
C GLY A 238 -28.53 -3.15 -6.11
N GLN A 239 -27.29 -2.78 -6.42
CA GLN A 239 -26.57 -3.25 -7.60
C GLN A 239 -25.76 -4.50 -7.24
N GLY A 240 -25.59 -5.43 -8.19
CA GLY A 240 -24.85 -6.66 -7.94
C GLY A 240 -23.34 -6.43 -7.91
N TRP A 241 -22.63 -7.19 -7.06
CA TRP A 241 -21.16 -7.17 -6.90
C TRP A 241 -20.35 -6.96 -8.18
N ALA A 242 -20.66 -7.70 -9.26
CA ALA A 242 -19.93 -7.67 -10.53
C ALA A 242 -20.01 -6.33 -11.28
N THR A 243 -20.93 -5.45 -10.90
CA THR A 243 -21.05 -4.09 -11.45
C THR A 243 -20.14 -3.07 -10.75
N GLY A 244 -19.51 -3.49 -9.66
CA GLY A 244 -18.62 -2.67 -8.87
C GLY A 244 -17.29 -2.34 -9.53
N GLN A 245 -16.41 -1.79 -8.71
CA GLN A 245 -15.07 -1.36 -9.06
C GLN A 245 -14.17 -1.49 -7.83
N GLY A 246 -12.89 -1.78 -8.06
CA GLY A 246 -11.93 -1.91 -6.98
C GLY A 246 -10.83 -2.90 -7.30
N CYS A 247 -10.09 -3.26 -6.27
CA CYS A 247 -9.06 -4.28 -6.34
C CYS A 247 -9.25 -5.32 -5.24
N VAL A 248 -9.38 -6.58 -5.68
CA VAL A 248 -9.51 -7.76 -4.81
C VAL A 248 -8.23 -8.59 -4.76
N THR A 249 -7.22 -8.21 -5.54
CA THR A 249 -5.93 -8.90 -5.62
C THR A 249 -5.08 -8.60 -4.40
N ASP A 250 -4.25 -9.57 -4.03
CA ASP A 250 -3.27 -9.42 -2.98
C ASP A 250 -2.01 -8.64 -3.45
N VAL A 251 -2.18 -7.34 -3.69
CA VAL A 251 -1.12 -6.47 -4.23
C VAL A 251 0.07 -6.38 -3.27
N LEU A 252 -0.16 -6.35 -1.96
CA LEU A 252 0.92 -6.25 -0.99
C LEU A 252 1.84 -7.47 -1.04
N ALA A 253 1.29 -8.68 -1.22
CA ALA A 253 2.09 -9.90 -1.38
C ALA A 253 2.92 -9.91 -2.67
N ALA A 254 2.41 -9.30 -3.74
CA ALA A 254 3.07 -9.25 -5.05
C ALA A 254 3.93 -7.99 -5.27
N CYS A 255 3.95 -7.05 -4.32
CA CYS A 255 4.59 -5.75 -4.51
C CYS A 255 6.11 -5.89 -4.74
N PRO A 256 6.65 -5.30 -5.82
CA PRO A 256 8.09 -5.24 -6.04
C PRO A 256 8.82 -4.57 -4.88
N GLU A 257 9.99 -5.09 -4.50
CA GLU A 257 10.72 -4.62 -3.30
C GLU A 257 10.97 -3.11 -3.29
N LYS A 258 11.28 -2.51 -4.45
CA LYS A 258 11.53 -1.07 -4.58
C LYS A 258 10.29 -0.19 -4.32
N PHE A 259 9.10 -0.78 -4.29
CA PHE A 259 7.84 -0.09 -4.04
C PHE A 259 7.26 -0.45 -2.67
N LYS A 260 7.91 -1.29 -1.87
CA LYS A 260 7.41 -1.58 -0.53
C LYS A 260 7.67 -0.40 0.39
N SER A 261 6.65 0.01 1.14
CA SER A 261 6.76 1.01 2.19
C SER A 261 6.42 0.40 3.54
N TYR A 262 7.19 0.77 4.55
CA TYR A 262 7.02 0.31 5.91
C TYR A 262 6.67 1.49 6.79
N ASN A 263 5.64 1.32 7.60
CA ASN A 263 5.25 2.28 8.60
C ASN A 263 6.43 2.62 9.53
N PRO A 264 6.85 3.89 9.63
CA PRO A 264 8.05 4.24 10.40
C PRO A 264 7.89 3.96 11.91
N ASP A 265 6.66 4.08 12.44
CA ASP A 265 6.37 3.90 13.86
C ASP A 265 6.28 2.43 14.26
N SER A 266 5.62 1.62 13.43
CA SER A 266 5.34 0.22 13.73
C SER A 266 6.32 -0.76 13.09
N GLY A 267 7.02 -0.36 12.02
CA GLY A 267 7.85 -1.23 11.19
C GLY A 267 7.06 -2.25 10.38
N VAL A 268 5.73 -2.14 10.35
CA VAL A 268 4.84 -3.01 9.58
C VAL A 268 4.93 -2.62 8.11
N TYR A 269 4.99 -3.62 7.22
CA TYR A 269 4.82 -3.41 5.79
C TYR A 269 3.33 -3.27 5.50
N ASP A 270 2.91 -2.05 5.21
CA ASP A 270 1.50 -1.68 5.13
C ASP A 270 1.09 -1.10 3.78
N GLN A 271 2.04 -0.71 2.92
CA GLN A 271 1.72 -0.05 1.65
C GLN A 271 2.65 -0.50 0.51
N CYS A 272 2.08 -0.62 -0.68
CA CYS A 272 2.79 -0.72 -1.94
C CYS A 272 2.68 0.62 -2.68
N LEU A 273 3.81 1.31 -2.84
CA LEU A 273 3.88 2.66 -3.39
C LEU A 273 3.52 2.69 -4.88
N GLY A 274 2.67 3.64 -5.24
CA GLY A 274 2.38 4.02 -6.61
C GLY A 274 3.31 5.14 -7.06
N THR A 275 3.97 4.94 -8.20
CA THR A 275 4.81 5.97 -8.84
C THR A 275 4.37 6.16 -10.29
N LEU A 276 4.79 7.26 -10.91
CA LEU A 276 4.57 7.50 -12.34
C LEU A 276 5.55 6.70 -13.23
N GLU A 277 6.38 5.83 -12.64
CA GLU A 277 7.25 4.93 -13.40
C GLU A 277 6.41 3.90 -14.17
N ALA A 278 6.79 3.62 -15.41
CA ALA A 278 6.03 2.75 -16.30
C ALA A 278 5.83 1.34 -15.73
N ASP A 279 6.81 0.80 -14.99
CA ASP A 279 6.73 -0.52 -14.38
C ASP A 279 5.82 -0.55 -13.14
N SER A 280 5.79 0.52 -12.33
CA SER A 280 4.81 0.69 -11.25
C SER A 280 3.38 0.70 -11.78
N ILE A 281 3.15 1.46 -12.86
CA ILE A 281 1.84 1.55 -13.53
C ILE A 281 1.45 0.20 -14.12
N GLN A 282 2.33 -0.46 -14.88
CA GLN A 282 2.02 -1.76 -15.47
C GLN A 282 1.77 -2.85 -14.43
N PHE A 283 2.56 -2.86 -13.36
CA PHE A 283 2.34 -3.76 -12.23
C PHE A 283 0.92 -3.57 -11.67
N ARG A 284 0.55 -2.36 -11.27
CA ARG A 284 -0.77 -2.10 -10.67
C ARG A 284 -1.93 -2.36 -11.63
N LEU A 285 -1.82 -2.00 -12.91
CA LEU A 285 -2.84 -2.35 -13.92
C LEU A 285 -3.01 -3.87 -14.07
N SER A 286 -1.91 -4.63 -13.98
CA SER A 286 -1.97 -6.10 -14.04
C SER A 286 -2.63 -6.72 -12.81
N GLN A 287 -2.45 -6.12 -11.63
CA GLN A 287 -3.02 -6.62 -10.38
C GLN A 287 -4.48 -6.16 -10.19
N CYS A 288 -4.80 -4.93 -10.59
CA CYS A 288 -6.04 -4.24 -10.31
C CYS A 288 -6.58 -3.59 -11.60
N PRO A 289 -7.11 -4.36 -12.55
CA PRO A 289 -7.60 -3.81 -13.83
C PRO A 289 -8.90 -3.01 -13.71
N HIS A 290 -9.52 -2.95 -12.53
CA HIS A 290 -10.76 -2.24 -12.26
C HIS A 290 -10.56 -1.11 -11.24
N THR A 291 -9.42 -0.43 -11.28
CA THR A 291 -9.10 0.73 -10.42
C THR A 291 -8.44 1.82 -11.24
N TYR A 292 -8.53 3.06 -10.76
CA TYR A 292 -7.65 4.11 -11.26
C TYR A 292 -6.21 3.81 -10.84
N VAL A 293 -5.31 3.76 -11.83
CA VAL A 293 -3.86 3.64 -11.60
C VAL A 293 -3.14 4.90 -12.07
N ARG A 294 -3.80 5.69 -12.91
CA ARG A 294 -3.39 7.00 -13.41
C ARG A 294 -4.58 7.94 -13.43
N SER A 295 -4.32 9.23 -13.20
CA SER A 295 -5.31 10.31 -13.26
C SER A 295 -6.17 10.40 -14.54
N ASN A 296 -5.75 9.79 -15.65
CA ASN A 296 -6.49 9.77 -16.91
C ASN A 296 -7.08 8.40 -17.28
N ASP A 297 -7.22 7.50 -16.30
CA ASP A 297 -7.93 6.22 -16.48
C ASP A 297 -9.47 6.42 -16.46
N ASP A 298 -9.96 7.40 -17.24
CA ASP A 298 -11.33 7.96 -17.23
C ASP A 298 -12.46 6.91 -17.38
N TRP A 299 -12.13 5.73 -17.93
CA TRP A 299 -13.07 4.63 -18.14
C TRP A 299 -13.42 3.87 -16.87
N ASN A 300 -12.75 4.16 -15.75
CA ASN A 300 -12.96 3.44 -14.51
C ASN A 300 -14.05 4.05 -13.62
N THR A 301 -14.44 5.32 -13.77
CA THR A 301 -15.48 5.90 -12.90
C THR A 301 -16.83 5.22 -13.11
N ARG A 302 -17.44 4.79 -12.02
CA ARG A 302 -18.77 4.15 -12.00
C ARG A 302 -19.85 5.12 -11.55
N THR A 303 -21.07 4.81 -11.93
CA THR A 303 -22.26 5.54 -11.50
C THR A 303 -23.26 4.63 -10.79
N VAL A 304 -23.91 5.19 -9.79
CA VAL A 304 -25.06 4.59 -9.11
C VAL A 304 -26.27 5.48 -9.33
N SER A 305 -27.35 4.86 -9.82
CA SER A 305 -28.65 5.48 -9.99
C SER A 305 -29.66 4.83 -9.04
N GLY A 306 -30.57 5.64 -8.48
CA GLY A 306 -31.66 5.18 -7.60
C GLY A 306 -31.31 5.03 -6.11
N SER A 307 -30.05 4.73 -5.78
CA SER A 307 -29.53 4.79 -4.39
C SER A 307 -28.29 5.69 -4.33
N HIS A 308 -28.13 6.48 -3.27
CA HIS A 308 -26.91 7.28 -3.05
C HIS A 308 -26.03 6.64 -1.98
N VAL A 309 -26.09 5.32 -1.92
CA VAL A 309 -25.45 4.49 -0.91
C VAL A 309 -24.44 3.61 -1.61
N LEU A 310 -23.19 3.76 -1.23
CA LEU A 310 -22.10 2.90 -1.68
C LEU A 310 -21.83 1.81 -0.65
N ILE A 311 -21.55 0.61 -1.14
CA ILE A 311 -21.12 -0.53 -0.34
C ILE A 311 -19.68 -0.84 -0.72
N CYS A 312 -18.75 -0.54 0.19
CA CYS A 312 -17.33 -0.80 0.02
C CYS A 312 -16.90 -1.95 0.93
N THR A 313 -16.57 -3.08 0.33
CA THR A 313 -16.08 -4.26 1.05
C THR A 313 -14.55 -4.26 1.03
N ILE A 314 -13.94 -4.31 2.20
CA ILE A 314 -12.51 -4.54 2.37
C ILE A 314 -12.29 -6.05 2.33
N VAL A 315 -11.74 -6.54 1.24
CA VAL A 315 -11.72 -7.98 0.91
C VAL A 315 -10.64 -8.70 1.71
N SER A 316 -10.85 -9.97 2.03
CA SER A 316 -9.80 -10.80 2.61
C SER A 316 -8.79 -11.21 1.56
N THR A 317 -7.51 -10.99 1.83
CA THR A 317 -6.40 -11.51 1.02
C THR A 317 -5.55 -12.41 1.91
N PRO A 318 -5.76 -13.74 1.90
CA PRO A 318 -5.22 -14.64 2.93
C PRO A 318 -3.72 -14.46 3.21
N ALA A 319 -2.89 -14.29 2.17
CA ALA A 319 -1.45 -14.17 2.34
C ALA A 319 -1.05 -12.87 3.05
N THR A 320 -1.56 -11.73 2.58
CA THR A 320 -1.28 -10.44 3.22
C THR A 320 -1.95 -10.30 4.58
N SER A 321 -3.17 -10.78 4.76
CA SER A 321 -3.85 -10.76 6.06
C SER A 321 -3.06 -11.53 7.12
N GLU A 322 -2.57 -12.73 6.80
CA GLU A 322 -1.73 -13.52 7.71
C GLU A 322 -0.39 -12.84 7.98
N PHE A 323 0.28 -12.37 6.93
CA PHE A 323 1.56 -11.68 7.05
C PHE A 323 1.47 -10.40 7.90
N GLN A 324 0.46 -9.56 7.65
CA GLN A 324 0.21 -8.34 8.40
C GLN A 324 -0.17 -8.65 9.85
N ALA A 325 -0.99 -9.68 10.09
CA ALA A 325 -1.33 -10.10 11.44
C ALA A 325 -0.07 -10.49 12.24
N VAL A 326 0.87 -11.22 11.63
CA VAL A 326 2.15 -11.58 12.25
C VAL A 326 3.00 -10.34 12.54
N GLN A 327 3.10 -9.40 11.60
CA GLN A 327 3.87 -8.17 11.80
C GLN A 327 3.27 -7.28 12.90
N LEU A 328 1.94 -7.15 12.94
CA LEU A 328 1.23 -6.39 13.96
C LEU A 328 1.41 -7.02 15.35
N ALA A 329 1.27 -8.34 15.45
CA ALA A 329 1.49 -9.06 16.71
C ALA A 329 2.93 -8.91 17.22
N GLU A 330 3.92 -8.92 16.32
CA GLU A 330 5.33 -8.69 16.67
C GLU A 330 5.57 -7.24 17.10
N ALA A 331 4.99 -6.26 16.41
CA ALA A 331 5.06 -4.85 16.78
C ALA A 331 4.44 -4.60 18.16
N GLU A 332 3.29 -5.20 18.45
CA GLU A 332 2.64 -5.13 19.77
C GLU A 332 3.48 -5.80 20.86
N ARG A 333 4.03 -6.98 20.59
CA ARG A 333 4.92 -7.69 21.52
C ARG A 333 6.13 -6.83 21.91
N LYS A 334 6.73 -6.10 20.96
CA LYS A 334 7.84 -5.18 21.23
C LYS A 334 7.40 -4.01 22.11
N ARG A 335 6.26 -3.37 21.78
CA ARG A 335 5.71 -2.27 22.60
C ARG A 335 5.45 -2.70 24.04
N ASN A 336 4.86 -3.88 24.24
CA ASN A 336 4.61 -4.45 25.56
C ASN A 336 5.92 -4.77 26.32
N GLY A 337 7.02 -5.00 25.61
CA GLY A 337 8.36 -5.16 26.16
C GLY A 337 9.12 -3.84 26.41
N GLY A 338 8.49 -2.69 26.21
CA GLY A 338 9.13 -1.37 26.33
C GLY A 338 10.11 -1.05 25.19
N LEU A 339 10.01 -1.77 24.06
CA LEU A 339 10.84 -1.56 22.88
C LEU A 339 10.04 -0.81 21.80
N PRO A 340 10.71 0.02 20.98
CA PRO A 340 10.10 0.56 19.77
C PRO A 340 9.53 -0.58 18.90
N ALA A 341 8.37 -0.38 18.28
CA ALA A 341 7.75 -1.41 17.44
C ALA A 341 8.61 -1.77 16.21
N ASN A 342 9.32 -0.78 15.66
CA ASN A 342 10.30 -0.97 14.60
C ASN A 342 11.67 -1.52 15.08
N ALA A 343 11.86 -1.78 16.38
CA ALA A 343 13.14 -2.25 16.89
C ALA A 343 13.52 -3.60 16.27
N VAL A 344 14.71 -3.68 15.69
CA VAL A 344 15.29 -4.95 15.27
C VAL A 344 15.76 -5.67 16.53
N LEU A 345 15.02 -6.69 16.95
CA LEU A 345 15.47 -7.52 18.06
C LEU A 345 16.73 -8.27 17.58
N PRO A 346 17.83 -8.25 18.35
CA PRO A 346 18.92 -9.17 18.08
C PRO A 346 18.30 -10.55 18.07
N ARG A 347 18.56 -11.34 17.01
CA ARG A 347 18.11 -12.74 16.94
C ARG A 347 18.35 -13.31 18.31
N ARG A 348 17.29 -13.58 19.09
CA ARG A 348 17.45 -14.36 20.30
C ARG A 348 18.18 -15.58 19.79
N ALA A 349 19.41 -15.79 20.25
CA ALA A 349 20.01 -17.10 20.17
C ALA A 349 18.91 -17.99 20.73
N LEU A 350 18.24 -18.74 19.85
CA LEU A 350 17.18 -19.67 20.22
C LEU A 350 17.68 -20.29 21.50
N PRO A 351 16.95 -20.18 22.64
CA PRO A 351 17.47 -20.61 23.92
C PRO A 351 18.04 -21.98 23.63
N HIS A 352 19.38 -22.09 23.69
CA HIS A 352 20.03 -23.34 23.37
C HIS A 352 19.46 -24.24 24.43
N GLY A 353 18.47 -25.04 24.03
CA GLY A 353 17.97 -26.13 24.78
C GLY A 353 19.17 -27.05 24.84
N HIS A 354 20.06 -26.79 25.80
CA HIS A 354 20.75 -27.82 26.51
C HIS A 354 19.65 -28.66 27.15
N LEU A 355 18.97 -29.45 26.31
CA LEU A 355 18.48 -30.75 26.66
C LEU A 355 19.74 -31.48 27.12
N LYS A 356 20.08 -31.27 28.40
CA LYS A 356 20.84 -32.25 29.16
C LYS A 356 19.96 -33.50 29.12
N ALA A 357 20.12 -34.27 28.05
CA ALA A 357 19.74 -35.66 28.05
C ALA A 357 20.52 -36.27 29.21
N LYS A 358 19.87 -36.38 30.37
CA LYS A 358 20.34 -37.26 31.43
C LYS A 358 20.33 -38.64 30.81
N ALA A 359 21.50 -39.10 30.36
CA ALA A 359 21.74 -40.49 30.09
C ALA A 359 21.43 -41.24 31.39
N PHE A 360 20.22 -41.79 31.49
CA PHE A 360 19.90 -42.81 32.47
C PHE A 360 20.65 -44.07 32.03
N SER A 361 21.92 -44.22 32.45
CA SER A 361 22.56 -45.53 32.45
C SER A 361 21.89 -46.35 33.57
N ARG A 362 20.93 -47.18 33.19
CA ARG A 362 20.49 -48.29 34.04
C ARG A 362 21.54 -49.39 33.94
N HIS A 363 22.47 -49.38 34.88
CA HIS A 363 23.15 -50.59 35.34
C HIS A 363 22.82 -50.76 36.82
N ALA A 364 21.89 -51.67 37.09
CA ALA A 364 21.77 -52.44 38.32
C ALA A 364 20.97 -53.71 37.97
#